data_AF-A0A3D3YUM1-F1
#
_entry.id   AF-A0A3D3YUM1-F1
#
_cell.length_a   1.000
_cell.length_b   1.000
_cell.length_c   1.000
_cell.angle_alpha   90.00
_cell.angle_beta   90.00
_cell.angle_gamma   90.00
#
_symmetry.space_group_name_H-M   'P 1'
#
loop_
_entity.id
_entity.type
_entity.pdbx_description
1 polymer ?
#
loop_
_entity_poly.entity_id
_entity_poly.type
_entity_poly.pdbx_seq_one_letter_code
_entity_poly.pdbx_strand_id
1 'polypeptide(L)'
;MGKYSQDKGKRGELDVKNRLGGSARRTGHSFQPTADVITDFAAYSIKNKTIGGGTILSELRKLQVLEPNRNHYVVFKPKRGVWVCAELMEQHVGDHGDDNELRFGVRRDGKANERADD
;
A
#
# COMPACT_ATOMS: atom_id res chain seq x y z
N MET A 1 4.32 -17.05 27.28
CA MET A 1 4.53 -15.61 26.96
C MET A 1 4.19 -15.23 25.50
N GLY A 2 3.32 -15.94 24.76
CA GLY A 2 3.15 -15.71 23.30
C GLY A 2 2.03 -14.77 22.83
N LYS A 3 0.98 -14.52 23.65
CA LYS A 3 -0.23 -13.78 23.20
C LYS A 3 0.01 -12.29 22.93
N TYR A 4 0.76 -11.61 23.81
CA TYR A 4 0.94 -10.16 23.74
C TYR A 4 1.70 -9.66 22.49
N SER A 5 2.56 -10.50 21.90
CA SER A 5 3.30 -10.13 20.68
C SER A 5 2.41 -10.17 19.44
N GLN A 6 1.51 -11.16 19.36
CA GLN A 6 0.57 -11.31 18.24
C GLN A 6 -0.49 -10.19 18.25
N ASP A 7 -0.98 -9.81 19.43
CA ASP A 7 -1.94 -8.71 19.57
C ASP A 7 -1.38 -7.36 19.13
N LYS A 8 -0.08 -7.11 19.38
CA LYS A 8 0.62 -5.90 18.93
C LYS A 8 0.77 -5.85 17.40
N GLY A 9 1.00 -7.00 16.75
CA GLY A 9 1.03 -7.10 15.29
C GLY A 9 -0.32 -6.76 14.68
N LYS A 10 -1.36 -7.47 15.13
CA LYS A 10 -2.76 -7.27 14.71
C LYS A 10 -3.23 -5.82 14.89
N ARG A 11 -2.86 -5.17 16.01
CA ARG A 11 -3.21 -3.77 16.26
C ARG A 11 -2.48 -2.81 15.34
N GLY A 12 -1.23 -3.10 14.99
CA GLY A 12 -0.47 -2.32 14.02
C GLY A 12 -1.10 -2.38 12.63
N GLU A 13 -1.48 -3.58 12.17
CA GLU A 13 -2.17 -3.77 10.90
C GLU A 13 -3.52 -3.03 10.85
N LEU A 14 -4.30 -3.08 11.94
CA LEU A 14 -5.59 -2.37 12.01
C LEU A 14 -5.42 -0.85 12.00
N ASP A 15 -4.41 -0.32 12.71
CA ASP A 15 -4.09 1.11 12.70
C ASP A 15 -3.75 1.59 11.28
N VAL A 16 -2.88 0.86 10.58
CA VAL A 16 -2.51 1.18 9.19
C VAL A 16 -3.70 1.02 8.24
N LYS A 17 -4.46 -0.08 8.33
CA LYS A 17 -5.68 -0.27 7.52
C LYS A 17 -6.64 0.91 7.67
N ASN A 18 -6.91 1.34 8.92
CA ASN A 18 -7.83 2.44 9.19
C ASN A 18 -7.29 3.79 8.70
N ARG A 19 -5.96 3.99 8.70
CA ARG A 19 -5.32 5.18 8.13
C ARG A 19 -5.38 5.21 6.60
N LEU A 20 -5.19 4.07 5.95
CA LEU A 20 -5.30 3.93 4.49
C LEU A 20 -6.76 4.11 4.03
N GLY A 21 -7.73 3.66 4.83
CA GLY A 21 -9.16 3.82 4.53
C GLY A 21 -9.62 3.06 3.28
N GLY A 22 -10.80 3.42 2.77
CA GLY A 22 -11.31 2.98 1.47
C GLY A 22 -11.29 1.45 1.27
N SER A 23 -10.60 1.01 0.21
CA SER A 23 -10.50 -0.39 -0.23
C SER A 23 -9.61 -1.28 0.64
N ALA A 24 -8.98 -0.74 1.69
CA ALA A 24 -7.99 -1.46 2.48
C ALA A 24 -8.59 -2.65 3.26
N ARG A 25 -8.04 -3.84 3.04
CA ARG A 25 -8.43 -5.10 3.70
C ARG A 25 -7.21 -5.75 4.32
N ARG A 26 -7.35 -6.23 5.57
CA ARG A 26 -6.35 -7.08 6.21
C ARG A 26 -6.51 -8.50 5.68
N THR A 27 -5.40 -9.18 5.43
CA THR A 27 -5.41 -10.57 4.96
C THR A 27 -5.57 -11.56 6.11
N GLY A 28 -5.04 -11.24 7.29
CA GLY A 28 -5.32 -11.97 8.54
C GLY A 28 -4.74 -13.39 8.63
N HIS A 29 -3.85 -13.80 7.72
CA HIS A 29 -3.29 -15.15 7.70
C HIS A 29 -1.83 -15.17 8.19
N SER A 30 -1.61 -15.60 9.43
CA SER A 30 -0.27 -15.66 10.04
C SER A 30 0.59 -16.84 9.57
N PHE A 31 0.00 -17.81 8.84
CA PHE A 31 0.66 -19.07 8.46
C PHE A 31 0.95 -19.21 6.97
N GLN A 32 0.36 -18.38 6.12
CA GLN A 32 0.60 -18.38 4.68
C GLN A 32 1.35 -17.10 4.30
N PRO A 33 2.32 -17.16 3.39
CA PRO A 33 2.98 -15.98 2.88
C PRO A 33 1.94 -15.12 2.16
N THR A 34 1.54 -14.02 2.81
CA THR A 34 0.53 -13.08 2.30
C THR A 34 0.96 -11.66 2.70
N ALA A 35 0.54 -10.66 1.93
CA ALA A 35 0.68 -9.27 2.35
C ALA A 35 -0.13 -9.03 3.64
N ASP A 36 0.27 -8.08 4.49
CA ASP A 36 -0.44 -7.80 5.75
C ASP A 36 -1.75 -7.03 5.51
N VAL A 37 -1.71 -6.08 4.55
CA VAL A 37 -2.87 -5.33 4.06
C VAL A 37 -2.82 -5.22 2.54
N ILE A 38 -3.97 -5.36 1.90
CA ILE A 38 -4.16 -5.20 0.45
C ILE A 38 -5.20 -4.11 0.20
N THR A 39 -4.93 -3.27 -0.80
CA THR A 39 -5.84 -2.27 -1.37
C THR A 39 -6.02 -2.57 -2.86
N ASP A 40 -6.87 -1.82 -3.57
CA ASP A 40 -7.09 -2.05 -5.00
C ASP A 40 -5.85 -1.74 -5.86
N PHE A 41 -4.90 -0.96 -5.37
CA PHE A 41 -3.70 -0.51 -6.10
C PHE A 41 -2.36 -0.93 -5.46
N ALA A 42 -2.38 -1.36 -4.20
CA ALA A 42 -1.15 -1.59 -3.43
C ALA A 42 -1.25 -2.75 -2.43
N ALA A 43 -0.10 -3.39 -2.20
CA ALA A 43 0.11 -4.41 -1.18
C ALA A 43 1.13 -3.92 -0.14
N TYR A 44 0.84 -4.18 1.13
CA TYR A 44 1.62 -3.64 2.26
C TYR A 44 2.12 -4.77 3.15
N SER A 45 3.38 -4.69 3.59
CA SER A 45 3.85 -5.38 4.79
C SER A 45 3.99 -4.42 5.96
N ILE A 46 3.54 -4.82 7.15
CA ILE A 46 3.40 -3.96 8.31
C ILE A 46 4.22 -4.51 9.47
N LYS A 47 5.23 -3.76 9.91
CA LYS A 47 6.10 -4.14 11.03
C LYS A 47 5.95 -3.16 12.19
N ASN A 48 5.43 -3.64 13.32
CA ASN A 48 5.32 -2.84 14.54
C ASN A 48 6.64 -2.79 15.35
N LYS A 49 7.76 -2.56 14.65
CA LYS A 49 9.12 -2.44 15.21
C LYS A 49 10.03 -1.70 14.23
N THR A 50 11.14 -1.16 14.75
CA THR A 50 12.26 -0.71 13.92
C THR A 50 12.86 -1.88 13.17
N ILE A 51 13.10 -1.69 11.87
CA ILE A 51 13.72 -2.67 10.97
C ILE A 51 14.79 -1.97 10.14
N GLY A 52 15.84 -2.69 9.75
CA GLY A 52 16.91 -2.17 8.89
C GLY A 52 16.58 -2.27 7.40
N GLY A 53 17.37 -1.58 6.57
CA GLY A 53 17.20 -1.55 5.11
C GLY A 53 17.18 -2.94 4.45
N GLY A 54 18.04 -3.87 4.87
CA GLY A 54 18.05 -5.23 4.34
C GLY A 54 16.73 -5.99 4.60
N THR A 55 16.12 -5.80 5.78
CA THR A 55 14.80 -6.38 6.09
C THR A 55 13.70 -5.73 5.25
N ILE A 56 13.74 -4.40 5.08
CA ILE A 56 12.79 -3.67 4.23
C ILE A 56 12.84 -4.22 2.80
N LEU A 57 14.04 -4.32 2.21
CA LEU A 57 14.22 -4.86 0.86
C LEU A 57 13.71 -6.31 0.73
N SER A 58 13.97 -7.14 1.74
CA SER A 58 13.47 -8.53 1.74
C SER A 58 11.94 -8.58 1.75
N GLU A 59 11.26 -7.75 2.53
CA GLU A 59 9.80 -7.72 2.57
C GLU A 59 9.21 -7.16 1.26
N LEU A 60 9.82 -6.13 0.67
CA LEU A 60 9.41 -5.61 -0.65
C LEU A 60 9.49 -6.68 -1.73
N ARG A 61 10.60 -7.45 -1.77
CA ARG A 61 10.74 -8.57 -2.73
C ARG A 61 9.72 -9.67 -2.52
N LYS A 62 9.35 -9.97 -1.27
CA LYS A 62 8.26 -10.94 -1.00
C LYS A 62 6.93 -10.43 -1.55
N LEU A 63 6.62 -9.16 -1.34
CA LEU A 63 5.40 -8.55 -1.87
C LEU A 63 5.37 -8.58 -3.40
N GLN A 64 6.50 -8.33 -4.08
CA GLN A 64 6.61 -8.44 -5.53
C GLN A 64 6.28 -9.84 -6.06
N VAL A 65 6.69 -10.88 -5.35
CA VAL A 65 6.37 -12.27 -5.72
C VAL A 65 4.90 -12.59 -5.47
N LEU A 66 4.33 -12.08 -4.37
CA LEU A 66 2.96 -12.38 -3.96
C LEU A 66 1.92 -11.59 -4.76
N GLU A 67 2.17 -10.32 -5.04
CA GLU A 67 1.24 -9.38 -5.65
C GLU A 67 1.92 -8.59 -6.79
N PRO A 68 2.40 -9.26 -7.87
CA PRO A 68 3.28 -8.65 -8.87
C PRO A 68 2.67 -7.45 -9.63
N ASN A 69 1.33 -7.36 -9.68
CA ASN A 69 0.61 -6.35 -10.45
C ASN A 69 0.15 -5.15 -9.59
N ARG A 70 0.77 -4.95 -8.42
CA ARG A 70 0.44 -3.88 -7.47
C ARG A 70 1.70 -3.13 -7.07
N ASN A 71 1.54 -1.93 -6.53
CA ASN A 71 2.64 -1.24 -5.86
C ASN A 71 2.91 -1.89 -4.49
N HIS A 72 4.17 -1.87 -4.05
CA HIS A 72 4.62 -2.62 -2.88
C HIS A 72 5.22 -1.70 -1.83
N TYR A 73 4.70 -1.80 -0.61
CA TYR A 73 5.08 -0.93 0.48
C TYR A 73 5.43 -1.71 1.73
N VAL A 74 6.44 -1.24 2.46
CA VAL A 74 6.73 -1.68 3.83
C VAL A 74 6.44 -0.54 4.77
N VAL A 75 5.44 -0.71 5.61
CA VAL A 75 5.04 0.24 6.65
C VAL A 75 5.58 -0.25 7.98
N PHE A 76 6.36 0.58 8.68
CA PHE A 76 6.94 0.18 9.96
C PHE A 76 6.95 1.29 10.99
N LYS A 77 7.14 0.91 12.25
CA LYS A 77 7.05 1.80 13.40
C LYS A 77 8.40 1.93 14.11
N PRO A 78 9.30 2.85 13.67
CA PRO A 78 10.62 2.99 14.28
C PRO A 78 10.58 3.59 15.69
N LYS A 79 9.54 4.36 16.00
CA LYS A 79 9.30 4.95 17.32
C LYS A 79 7.81 4.94 17.62
N ARG A 80 7.44 4.86 18.91
CA ARG A 80 6.03 4.95 19.33
C ARG A 80 5.38 6.21 18.75
N GLY A 81 4.23 6.03 18.12
CA GLY A 81 3.44 7.10 17.49
C GLY A 81 3.80 7.44 16.05
N VAL A 82 4.96 7.00 15.53
CA VAL A 82 5.43 7.35 14.19
C VAL A 82 5.42 6.13 13.29
N TRP A 83 4.62 6.18 12.22
CA TRP A 83 4.63 5.19 11.14
C TRP A 83 5.39 5.76 9.96
N VAL A 84 6.23 4.93 9.35
CA VAL A 84 7.04 5.26 8.17
C VAL A 84 6.69 4.28 7.07
N CYS A 85 6.59 4.78 5.85
CA CYS A 85 6.43 3.98 4.65
C CYS A 85 7.77 3.92 3.90
N ALA A 86 8.12 2.74 3.37
CA ALA A 86 9.26 2.54 2.51
C ALA A 86 8.84 1.76 1.26
N GLU A 87 9.42 2.13 0.13
CA GLU A 87 9.13 1.56 -1.17
C GLU A 87 10.41 1.53 -2.01
N LEU A 88 10.37 0.79 -3.12
CA LEU A 88 11.45 0.80 -4.11
C LEU A 88 11.33 2.06 -4.97
N MET A 89 12.42 2.61 -5.48
CA MET A 89 12.32 3.72 -6.43
C MET A 89 11.89 3.22 -7.81
N GLU A 90 12.21 1.96 -8.12
CA GLU A 90 11.97 1.30 -9.40
C GLU A 90 10.47 1.19 -9.75
N GLN A 91 9.58 1.22 -8.75
CA GLN A 91 8.13 1.23 -8.97
C GLN A 91 7.61 2.58 -9.49
N HIS A 92 8.44 3.64 -9.49
CA HIS A 92 8.11 4.95 -10.04
C HIS A 92 8.84 5.27 -11.35
N VAL A 93 9.58 4.30 -11.90
CA VAL A 93 10.23 4.49 -13.20
C VAL A 93 9.13 4.63 -14.27
N GLY A 94 8.97 5.86 -14.77
CA GLY A 94 7.88 6.23 -15.69
C GLY A 94 6.86 7.22 -15.11
N ASP A 95 6.87 7.46 -13.80
CA ASP A 95 5.99 8.45 -13.14
C ASP A 95 6.47 9.90 -13.35
N HIS A 96 7.64 10.08 -13.95
CA HIS A 96 8.27 11.39 -14.20
C HIS A 96 7.71 12.14 -15.42
N GLY A 97 6.44 11.90 -15.77
CA GLY A 97 5.65 12.85 -16.54
C GLY A 97 6.19 13.27 -17.91
N ASP A 98 6.95 12.42 -18.60
CA ASP A 98 7.40 12.72 -19.96
C ASP A 98 6.37 12.22 -21.00
N ASP A 99 5.80 13.23 -21.66
CA ASP A 99 5.23 13.27 -23.00
C ASP A 99 3.78 12.83 -23.28
N ASN A 100 2.88 12.89 -22.30
CA ASN A 100 1.52 13.44 -22.50
C ASN A 100 0.62 13.16 -21.27
N GLU A 101 0.00 14.21 -20.75
CA GLU A 101 -1.16 14.18 -19.85
C GLU A 101 -0.93 13.86 -18.35
N LEU A 102 -0.52 14.90 -17.61
CA LEU A 102 -1.05 15.10 -16.25
C LEU A 102 -2.56 15.40 -16.33
N ARG A 103 -3.40 14.38 -16.58
CA ARG A 103 -4.85 14.46 -16.38
C ARG A 103 -5.22 13.93 -15.00
N PHE A 104 -4.97 14.73 -13.99
CA PHE A 104 -5.64 14.55 -12.70
C PHE A 104 -7.10 15.04 -12.81
N GLY A 105 -8.07 14.15 -12.54
CA GLY A 105 -9.38 14.58 -12.03
C GLY A 105 -10.54 14.87 -13.00
N VAL A 106 -10.61 14.30 -14.21
CA VAL A 106 -11.87 14.33 -14.97
C VAL A 106 -12.66 13.04 -14.74
N ARG A 107 -13.64 13.12 -13.83
CA ARG A 107 -14.79 12.21 -13.83
C ARG A 107 -15.46 12.34 -15.20
N ARG A 108 -15.43 11.28 -16.00
CA ARG A 108 -16.22 11.22 -17.23
C ARG A 108 -17.63 10.75 -16.90
N ASP A 109 -18.33 11.54 -16.09
CA ASP A 109 -19.77 11.39 -15.87
C ASP A 109 -20.47 12.66 -16.32
N GLY A 110 -21.28 12.55 -17.37
CA GLY A 110 -22.13 13.63 -17.84
C GLY A 110 -22.51 13.49 -19.30
N LYS A 111 -23.63 12.80 -19.57
CA LYS A 111 -24.44 13.10 -20.75
C LYS A 111 -24.78 14.59 -20.72
N ALA A 112 -24.45 15.31 -21.78
CA ALA A 112 -25.13 16.54 -22.15
C ALA A 112 -25.40 16.47 -23.65
N ASN A 113 -26.65 16.17 -23.94
CA ASN A 113 -27.29 16.37 -25.22
C ASN A 113 -27.54 17.88 -25.33
N GLU A 114 -26.96 18.56 -26.31
CA GLU A 114 -27.50 19.84 -26.76
C GLU A 114 -27.13 20.09 -28.23
N ARG A 115 -28.18 20.39 -28.98
CA ARG A 115 -28.22 20.78 -30.38
C ARG A 115 -27.65 22.19 -30.54
N ALA A 116 -26.95 22.44 -31.64
CA ALA A 116 -26.84 23.72 -32.33
C ALA A 116 -26.37 23.37 -33.75
N ASP A 117 -27.30 23.29 -34.70
CA ASP A 117 -27.62 24.36 -35.66
C ASP A 117 -26.67 24.29 -36.87
N ASP A 118 -27.15 23.63 -37.92
CA ASP A 118 -26.92 23.92 -39.35
C ASP A 118 -28.14 23.41 -40.15
#